data_AF-A0A6S6SNL8-F1
#
_entry.id   AF-A0A6S6SNL8-F1
#
_cell.length_a   1.000
_cell.length_b   1.000
_cell.length_c   1.000
_cell.angle_alpha   90.00
_cell.angle_beta   90.00
_cell.angle_gamma   90.00
#
_symmetry.space_group_name_H-M   'P 1'
#
loop_
_entity.id
_entity.type
_entity.pdbx_description
1 polymer ?
#
loop_
_entity_poly.entity_id
_entity_poly.type
_entity_poly.pdbx_seq_one_letter_code
_entity_poly.pdbx_strand_id
1 'polypeptide(L)'
;MHGLPLRTGFSMKVKGVILNRHDMHNIAHELGVAENDVLIKDGILTVYNTSETCQEIVNDNALAAFVAMALEIPATDISELTAVVEERVKMDFDLSDFEDDD
;
A
#
# COMPACT_ATOMS: atom_id res chain seq x y z
N MET A 1 22.18 11.77 9.95
CA MET A 1 21.21 11.45 8.89
C MET A 1 20.08 10.67 9.53
N HIS A 2 19.01 11.33 9.97
CA HIS A 2 17.82 10.64 10.49
C HIS A 2 17.07 10.11 9.28
N GLY A 3 17.28 8.84 8.94
CA GLY A 3 16.44 8.17 7.97
C GLY A 3 15.00 8.18 8.50
N LEU A 4 14.06 8.65 7.68
CA LEU A 4 12.62 8.58 7.97
C LEU A 4 12.25 7.18 8.45
N PRO A 5 11.40 7.00 9.48
CA PRO A 5 11.04 5.68 9.96
C PRO A 5 10.59 4.80 8.78
N LEU A 6 11.09 3.56 8.72
CA LEU A 6 10.66 2.59 7.72
C LEU A 6 9.15 2.41 7.85
N ARG A 7 8.40 2.63 6.76
CA ARG A 7 6.95 2.47 6.76
C ARG A 7 6.65 0.98 6.83
N THR A 8 5.95 0.55 7.86
CA THR A 8 5.37 -0.80 7.90
C THR A 8 4.05 -0.76 7.14
N GLY A 9 3.61 -1.89 6.62
CA GLY A 9 2.43 -1.97 5.77
C GLY A 9 1.93 -3.40 5.67
N PHE A 10 0.94 -3.61 4.82
CA PHE A 10 0.30 -4.90 4.62
C PHE A 10 0.12 -5.16 3.14
N SER A 11 0.50 -6.34 2.71
CA SER A 11 0.26 -6.86 1.38
C SER A 11 -0.82 -7.94 1.46
N MET A 12 -1.78 -7.89 0.56
CA MET A 12 -2.83 -8.89 0.43
C MET A 12 -3.13 -9.15 -1.03
N LYS A 13 -3.57 -10.36 -1.33
CA LYS A 13 -3.99 -10.74 -2.68
C LYS A 13 -5.50 -10.59 -2.79
N VAL A 14 -5.93 -9.87 -3.83
CA VAL A 14 -7.34 -9.68 -4.15
C VAL A 14 -7.65 -10.50 -5.38
N LYS A 15 -8.52 -11.50 -5.25
CA LYS A 15 -8.90 -12.39 -6.34
C LYS A 15 -10.17 -11.88 -7.03
N GLY A 16 -10.23 -12.00 -8.36
CA GLY A 16 -11.46 -11.77 -9.11
C GLY A 16 -11.79 -10.31 -9.43
N VAL A 17 -10.96 -9.35 -9.00
CA VAL A 17 -11.14 -7.92 -9.30
C VAL A 17 -9.91 -7.37 -10.02
N ILE A 18 -10.16 -6.61 -11.08
CA ILE A 18 -9.15 -5.75 -11.69
C ILE A 18 -9.19 -4.43 -10.94
N LEU A 19 -8.21 -4.25 -10.07
CA LEU A 19 -8.08 -3.05 -9.27
C LEU A 19 -7.64 -1.87 -10.14
N ASN A 20 -8.45 -0.82 -10.17
CA ASN A 20 -8.24 0.39 -10.94
C ASN A 20 -7.83 1.56 -10.03
N ARG A 21 -7.44 2.68 -10.65
CA ARG A 21 -7.07 3.90 -9.91
C ARG A 21 -8.19 4.44 -9.02
N HIS A 22 -9.45 4.26 -9.42
CA HIS A 22 -10.60 4.66 -8.60
C HIS A 22 -10.69 3.82 -7.32
N ASP A 23 -10.44 2.52 -7.43
CA ASP A 23 -10.46 1.60 -6.29
C ASP A 23 -9.33 1.93 -5.30
N MET A 24 -8.15 2.31 -5.81
CA MET A 24 -7.05 2.83 -4.98
C MET A 24 -7.47 4.05 -4.17
N HIS A 25 -8.15 4.99 -4.81
CA HIS A 25 -8.64 6.21 -4.15
C HIS A 25 -9.64 5.88 -3.05
N ASN A 26 -10.58 4.96 -3.30
CA ASN A 26 -11.58 4.54 -2.33
C ASN A 26 -10.94 3.84 -1.13
N ILE A 27 -10.00 2.92 -1.37
CA ILE A 27 -9.25 2.25 -0.31
C ILE A 27 -8.45 3.26 0.51
N ALA A 28 -7.75 4.19 -0.14
CA ALA A 28 -6.97 5.22 0.54
C ALA A 28 -7.86 6.12 1.41
N HIS A 29 -9.02 6.53 0.90
CA HIS A 29 -9.97 7.35 1.64
C HIS A 29 -10.54 6.61 2.86
N GLU A 30 -10.97 5.35 2.68
CA GLU A 30 -11.57 4.55 3.75
C GLU A 30 -10.57 4.24 4.87
N LEU A 31 -9.31 3.98 4.49
CA LEU A 31 -8.23 3.70 5.44
C LEU A 31 -7.60 4.98 6.04
N GLY A 32 -7.94 6.15 5.49
CA GLY A 32 -7.34 7.42 5.92
C GLY A 32 -5.85 7.53 5.63
N VAL A 33 -5.39 6.89 4.55
CA VAL A 33 -3.98 6.95 4.08
C VAL A 33 -3.87 7.76 2.79
N ALA A 34 -2.65 8.13 2.43
CA ALA A 34 -2.43 8.78 1.14
C ALA A 34 -2.57 7.77 0.00
N GLU A 35 -3.05 8.21 -1.17
CA GLU A 35 -3.10 7.36 -2.38
C GLU A 35 -1.71 6.80 -2.76
N ASN A 36 -0.64 7.55 -2.49
CA ASN A 36 0.74 7.14 -2.75
C ASN A 36 1.21 6.00 -1.83
N ASP A 37 0.52 5.78 -0.71
CA ASP A 37 0.80 4.69 0.21
C ASP A 37 0.06 3.40 -0.19
N VAL A 38 -0.86 3.47 -1.16
CA VAL A 38 -1.55 2.32 -1.73
C VAL A 38 -0.87 1.93 -3.04
N LEU A 39 -0.34 0.71 -3.12
CA LEU A 39 0.26 0.15 -4.32
C LEU A 39 -0.50 -1.09 -4.76
N ILE A 40 -0.67 -1.22 -6.06
CA ILE A 40 -1.35 -2.36 -6.66
C ILE A 40 -0.48 -2.91 -7.76
N LYS A 41 -0.13 -4.19 -7.66
CA LYS A 41 0.71 -4.86 -8.65
C LYS A 41 0.33 -6.33 -8.75
N ASP A 42 0.06 -6.81 -9.95
CA ASP A 42 -0.23 -8.23 -10.24
C ASP A 42 -1.38 -8.83 -9.38
N GLY A 43 -2.40 -8.02 -9.06
CA GLY A 43 -3.53 -8.42 -8.19
C GLY A 43 -3.19 -8.47 -6.69
N ILE A 44 -2.01 -7.98 -6.32
CA ILE A 44 -1.58 -7.79 -4.94
C ILE A 44 -1.77 -6.31 -4.59
N LEU A 45 -2.55 -6.07 -3.54
CA LEU A 45 -2.75 -4.77 -2.92
C LEU A 45 -1.79 -4.65 -1.74
N THR A 46 -0.92 -3.66 -1.80
CA THR A 46 0.00 -3.29 -0.73
C THR A 46 -0.40 -1.93 -0.18
N VAL A 47 -0.67 -1.85 1.11
CA VAL A 47 -0.97 -0.60 1.81
C VAL A 47 0.14 -0.32 2.80
N TYR A 48 0.91 0.74 2.56
CA TYR A 48 1.90 1.25 3.50
C TYR A 48 1.20 2.09 4.56
N ASN A 49 1.42 1.71 5.81
CA ASN A 49 0.75 2.28 6.95
C ASN A 49 1.57 3.45 7.48
N THR A 50 1.05 4.66 7.28
CA THR A 50 1.62 5.91 7.79
C THR A 50 0.77 6.51 8.93
N SER A 51 -0.36 5.89 9.31
CA SER A 51 -1.36 6.45 10.24
C SER A 51 -1.68 5.51 11.41
N GLU A 52 -1.78 6.04 12.62
CA GLU A 52 -2.11 5.25 13.84
C GLU A 52 -3.43 4.48 13.68
N THR A 53 -4.43 5.07 13.02
CA THR A 53 -5.72 4.41 12.75
C THR A 53 -5.58 3.17 11.89
N CYS A 54 -4.68 3.20 10.90
CA CYS A 54 -4.40 2.01 10.09
C CYS A 54 -3.69 0.93 10.90
N GLN A 55 -2.88 1.29 11.90
CA GLN A 55 -2.22 0.30 12.77
C GLN A 55 -3.23 -0.41 13.66
N GLU A 56 -4.26 0.28 14.14
CA GLU A 56 -5.35 -0.34 14.92
C GLU A 56 -6.16 -1.32 14.06
N ILE A 57 -6.57 -0.92 12.86
CA ILE A 57 -7.33 -1.78 11.92
C ILE A 57 -6.57 -3.07 11.58
N VAL A 58 -5.26 -2.94 11.47
CA VAL A 58 -4.33 -4.05 11.26
C VAL A 58 -4.26 -4.96 12.46
N ASN A 59 -4.07 -4.40 13.66
CA ASN A 59 -3.95 -5.17 14.90
C ASN A 59 -5.25 -5.94 15.20
N ASP A 60 -6.39 -5.36 14.80
CA ASP A 60 -7.71 -5.97 14.94
C ASP A 60 -8.06 -6.96 13.82
N ASN A 61 -7.13 -7.23 12.88
CA ASN A 61 -7.34 -8.09 11.71
C ASN A 61 -8.57 -7.67 10.87
N ALA A 62 -8.98 -6.40 10.97
CA ALA A 62 -10.14 -5.84 10.30
C ALA A 62 -9.81 -5.33 8.89
N LEU A 63 -8.52 -5.20 8.56
CA LEU A 63 -8.05 -4.65 7.29
C LEU A 63 -8.67 -5.34 6.06
N ALA A 64 -8.77 -6.68 6.09
CA ALA A 64 -9.41 -7.43 5.01
C ALA A 64 -10.90 -7.06 4.85
N ALA A 65 -11.61 -6.80 5.95
CA ALA A 65 -13.01 -6.38 5.88
C ALA A 65 -13.16 -4.96 5.29
N PHE A 66 -12.28 -4.03 5.66
CA PHE A 66 -12.28 -2.67 5.10
C PHE A 66 -11.99 -2.67 3.60
N VAL A 67 -10.97 -3.42 3.17
CA VAL A 67 -10.65 -3.55 1.74
C VAL A 67 -11.79 -4.24 0.99
N ALA A 68 -12.41 -5.27 1.58
CA ALA A 68 -13.56 -5.94 1.00
C ALA A 68 -14.75 -4.98 0.81
N MET A 69 -15.02 -4.12 1.80
CA MET A 69 -16.07 -3.10 1.72
C MET A 69 -15.74 -2.03 0.68
N ALA A 70 -14.51 -1.51 0.66
CA ALA A 70 -14.09 -0.48 -0.30
C ALA A 70 -14.14 -0.95 -1.76
N LEU A 71 -13.96 -2.25 -1.97
CA LEU A 71 -14.00 -2.90 -3.28
C LEU A 71 -15.33 -3.57 -3.61
N GLU A 72 -16.31 -3.50 -2.69
CA GLU A 72 -17.61 -4.17 -2.80
C GLU A 72 -17.50 -5.68 -3.12
N ILE A 73 -16.50 -6.36 -2.55
CA ILE A 73 -16.23 -7.79 -2.75
C ILE A 73 -16.43 -8.58 -1.47
N PRO A 74 -16.66 -9.90 -1.56
CA PRO A 74 -16.67 -10.73 -0.37
C PRO A 74 -15.24 -10.86 0.19
N ALA A 75 -15.10 -10.80 1.52
CA ALA A 75 -13.81 -10.98 2.20
C ALA A 75 -13.13 -12.33 1.89
N THR A 76 -13.87 -13.33 1.38
CA THR A 76 -13.33 -14.61 0.93
C THR A 76 -12.42 -14.50 -0.30
N ASP A 77 -12.56 -13.42 -1.07
CA ASP A 77 -11.71 -13.14 -2.24
C ASP A 77 -10.41 -12.43 -1.85
N ILE A 78 -10.22 -12.11 -0.57
CA ILE A 78 -8.98 -11.57 -0.02
C ILE A 78 -8.23 -12.69 0.67
N SER A 79 -6.97 -12.89 0.28
CA SER A 79 -6.10 -13.92 0.84
C SER A 79 -4.66 -13.42 0.99
N GLU A 80 -3.81 -14.25 1.60
CA GLU A 80 -2.36 -13.98 1.67
C GLU A 80 -2.02 -12.65 2.36
N LEU A 81 -2.75 -12.30 3.42
CA LEU A 81 -2.45 -11.12 4.24
C LEU A 81 -1.09 -11.29 4.91
N THR A 82 -0.15 -10.41 4.54
CA THR A 82 1.24 -10.44 5.00
C THR A 82 1.66 -9.04 5.42
N ALA A 83 2.31 -8.92 6.59
CA ALA A 83 2.93 -7.68 6.99
C ALA A 83 4.17 -7.44 6.10
N VAL A 84 4.26 -6.26 5.51
CA VAL A 84 5.42 -5.84 4.72
C VAL A 84 6.08 -4.64 5.37
N VAL A 85 7.38 -4.52 5.19
CA VAL A 85 8.13 -3.31 5.54
C VAL A 85 8.58 -2.70 4.23
N GLU A 86 8.38 -1.39 4.07
CA GLU A 86 8.89 -0.66 2.92
C GLU A 86 10.40 -0.87 2.83
N GLU A 87 10.82 -1.68 1.85
CA GLU A 87 12.21 -1.70 1.45
C GLU A 87 12.46 -0.38 0.73
N ARG A 88 13.26 0.50 1.36
CA ARG A 88 13.73 1.70 0.68
C ARG A 88 14.45 1.26 -0.59
N VAL A 89 13.82 1.45 -1.73
CA VAL A 89 14.54 1.46 -3.00
C VAL A 89 15.47 2.66 -2.88
N LYS A 90 16.76 2.42 -2.66
CA LYS A 90 17.77 3.43 -2.93
C LYS A 90 17.63 3.72 -4.42
N MET A 91 16.89 4.78 -4.76
CA MET A 91 17.20 5.49 -5.98
C MET A 91 18.59 6.05 -5.75
N ASP A 92 19.61 5.30 -6.16
CA ASP A 92 20.89 5.91 -6.52
C ASP A 92 20.55 6.85 -7.67
N PHE A 93 20.22 8.08 -7.30
CA PHE A 93 20.06 9.19 -8.23
C PHE A 93 21.46 9.43 -8.77
N ASP A 94 21.77 8.80 -9.90
CA ASP A 94 23.07 8.96 -10.53
C ASP A 94 23.14 10.37 -11.11
N LEU A 95 23.72 11.29 -10.33
CA LEU A 95 23.91 12.68 -10.72
C LEU A 95 24.87 12.82 -11.92
N SER A 96 25.53 11.73 -12.34
CA SER A 96 26.33 11.73 -13.57
C SER A 96 25.49 11.89 -14.84
N ASP A 97 24.18 11.62 -14.80
CA ASP A 97 23.28 11.77 -15.96
C ASP A 97 22.81 13.23 -16.18
N PHE A 98 23.25 14.16 -15.31
CA PHE A 98 22.95 15.59 -15.39
C PHE A 98 24.18 16.47 -15.68
N GLU A 99 25.37 15.89 -15.85
CA GLU A 99 26.55 16.60 -16.36
C GLU A 99 26.72 16.30 -17.86
N ASP A 100 25.92 16.96 -18.70
CA ASP A 100 26.21 17.09 -20.14
C ASP A 100 26.27 18.59 -20.49
N ASP A 101 27.52 19.06 -20.61
CA ASP A 101 28.07 20.14 -21.46
C ASP A 101 27.42 21.56 -21.43
N ASP A 102 28.00 22.48 -20.63
CA ASP A 102 28.42 23.84 -21.06
C ASP A 102 29.39 24.49 -20.03
#